data_AF-A0A9D6SQL4-F1
#
_entry.id   AF-A0A9D6SQL4-F1
#
_cell.length_a   1.000
_cell.length_b   1.000
_cell.length_c   1.000
_cell.angle_alpha   90.00
_cell.angle_beta   90.00
_cell.angle_gamma   90.00
#
_symmetry.space_group_name_H-M   'P 1'
#
loop_
_entity.id
_entity.type
_entity.pdbx_description
1 polymer ?
#
loop_
_entity_poly.entity_id
_entity_poly.type
_entity_poly.pdbx_seq_one_letter_code
_entity_poly.pdbx_strand_id
1 'polypeptide(L)'
;MTTQISVDSNASLLGFPPVVDRRVEVLILGSFPSVASLGKTQYYGHPQNHFWRLVGAVTGEPLPEMDYERRLKTLLKHHIGLWDIIGTCAREGSLDSAIRDPRHNDFSRVTRVAKKLRRVCFNGKTAGRMEPLFSEWGFETVVLPSSSPANTMRFDEKLRLWWQIVPAKRAASFDPRPNPPPVRGRERLPSPLKGEGQDGGWDASRLSPLASPQKC
;
A
#
# COMPACT_ATOMS: atom_id res chain seq x y z
N MET A 1 -33.69 -10.58 -41.59
CA MET A 1 -33.32 -11.64 -40.63
C MET A 1 -32.22 -11.09 -39.75
N THR A 2 -32.54 -10.71 -38.52
CA THR A 2 -31.61 -10.08 -37.58
C THR A 2 -30.85 -11.19 -36.86
N THR A 3 -29.58 -11.36 -37.18
CA THR A 3 -28.71 -12.32 -36.49
C THR A 3 -28.44 -11.80 -35.08
N GLN A 4 -29.10 -12.38 -34.09
CA GLN A 4 -28.70 -12.23 -32.69
C GLN A 4 -27.38 -12.99 -32.51
N ILE A 5 -26.29 -12.25 -32.31
CA ILE A 5 -25.02 -12.80 -31.84
C ILE A 5 -25.21 -13.02 -30.34
N SER A 6 -25.48 -14.27 -29.95
CA SER A 6 -25.36 -14.71 -28.56
C SER A 6 -23.89 -14.62 -28.19
N VAL A 7 -23.52 -13.65 -27.36
CA VAL A 7 -22.17 -13.54 -26.80
C VAL A 7 -22.04 -14.68 -25.79
N ASP A 8 -21.17 -15.65 -26.06
CA ASP A 8 -20.92 -16.79 -25.19
C ASP A 8 -20.47 -16.32 -23.79
N SER A 9 -21.38 -16.42 -22.81
CA SER A 9 -21.16 -16.07 -21.40
C SER A 9 -20.21 -17.04 -20.65
N ASN A 10 -19.34 -17.76 -21.36
CA ASN A 10 -18.44 -18.78 -20.82
C ASN A 10 -16.97 -18.58 -21.20
N ALA A 11 -16.57 -17.36 -21.57
CA ALA A 11 -15.15 -17.06 -21.79
C ALA A 11 -14.37 -17.15 -20.46
N SER A 12 -13.46 -18.13 -20.37
CA SER A 12 -12.56 -18.28 -19.22
C SER A 12 -11.60 -17.09 -19.14
N LEU A 13 -11.61 -16.39 -18.02
CA LEU A 13 -10.70 -15.29 -17.71
C LEU A 13 -9.35 -15.85 -17.26
N LEU A 14 -8.27 -15.17 -17.67
CA LEU A 14 -6.90 -15.47 -17.28
C LEU A 14 -6.37 -14.40 -16.31
N GLY A 15 -5.78 -14.86 -15.22
CA GLY A 15 -5.10 -14.01 -14.24
C GLY A 15 -3.73 -13.54 -14.72
N PHE A 16 -3.02 -12.84 -13.84
CA PHE A 16 -1.71 -12.27 -14.17
C PHE A 16 -0.54 -13.20 -13.76
N PRO A 17 0.66 -13.01 -14.34
CA PRO A 17 1.87 -13.67 -13.86
C PRO A 17 2.29 -13.16 -12.48
N PRO A 18 2.99 -13.98 -11.66
CA PRO A 18 3.47 -13.54 -10.35
C PRO A 18 4.51 -12.42 -10.51
N VAL A 19 4.43 -11.41 -9.64
CA VAL A 19 5.46 -10.37 -9.50
C VAL A 19 6.37 -10.78 -8.36
N VAL A 20 7.48 -11.46 -8.70
CA VAL A 20 8.42 -12.01 -7.72
C VAL A 20 9.87 -11.92 -8.20
N ASP A 21 10.80 -11.78 -7.25
CA ASP A 21 12.24 -11.95 -7.48
C ASP A 21 12.86 -12.85 -6.38
N ARG A 22 14.17 -13.11 -6.46
CA ARG A 22 14.88 -13.98 -5.50
C ARG A 22 14.95 -13.41 -4.08
N ARG A 23 14.67 -12.12 -3.89
CA ARG A 23 14.74 -11.41 -2.61
C ARG A 23 13.39 -11.31 -1.92
N VAL A 24 12.28 -11.67 -2.59
CA VAL A 24 10.95 -11.68 -1.99
C VAL A 24 10.93 -12.53 -0.71
N GLU A 25 10.45 -11.92 0.37
CA GLU A 25 10.28 -12.55 1.69
C GLU A 25 8.79 -12.67 2.06
N VAL A 26 7.96 -11.77 1.52
CA VAL A 26 6.52 -11.69 1.76
C VAL A 26 5.79 -11.75 0.43
N LEU A 27 4.81 -12.63 0.30
CA LEU A 27 3.94 -12.70 -0.87
C LEU A 27 2.52 -12.31 -0.49
N ILE A 28 1.94 -11.34 -1.19
CA ILE A 28 0.53 -10.99 -1.04
C ILE A 28 -0.30 -11.69 -2.14
N LEU A 29 -1.29 -12.47 -1.73
CA LEU A 29 -2.17 -13.23 -2.61
C LEU A 29 -3.59 -12.65 -2.61
N GLY A 30 -4.04 -12.17 -3.76
CA GLY A 30 -5.46 -11.88 -4.02
C GLY A 30 -6.25 -13.13 -4.40
N SER A 31 -7.56 -12.98 -4.56
CA SER A 31 -8.43 -14.05 -5.07
C SER A 31 -8.26 -14.22 -6.58
N PHE A 32 -8.68 -13.22 -7.34
CA PHE A 32 -8.56 -13.11 -8.79
C PHE A 32 -8.64 -11.63 -9.20
N PRO A 33 -7.96 -11.18 -10.28
CA PRO A 33 -8.03 -9.79 -10.73
C PRO A 33 -9.46 -9.32 -11.02
N SER A 34 -9.83 -8.11 -10.60
CA SER A 34 -11.12 -7.49 -10.94
C SER A 34 -11.25 -7.19 -12.44
N VAL A 35 -12.45 -6.90 -12.93
CA VAL A 35 -12.66 -6.46 -14.33
C VAL A 35 -11.80 -5.23 -14.65
N ALA A 36 -11.75 -4.26 -13.75
CA ALA A 36 -10.91 -3.07 -13.92
C ALA A 36 -9.41 -3.39 -13.92
N SER A 37 -8.99 -4.40 -13.13
CA SER A 37 -7.60 -4.88 -13.15
C SER A 37 -7.27 -5.53 -14.50
N LEU A 38 -8.11 -6.45 -14.97
CA LEU A 38 -7.96 -7.15 -16.24
C LEU A 38 -7.91 -6.18 -17.43
N GLY A 39 -8.86 -5.24 -17.50
CA GLY A 39 -8.91 -4.24 -18.57
C GLY A 39 -7.70 -3.31 -18.62
N LYS A 40 -7.01 -3.11 -17.49
CA LYS A 40 -5.76 -2.33 -17.43
C LYS A 40 -4.49 -3.18 -17.51
N THR A 41 -4.63 -4.51 -17.42
CA THR A 41 -3.50 -5.44 -17.24
C THR A 41 -2.65 -5.08 -16.01
N GLN A 42 -3.31 -4.69 -14.92
CA GLN A 42 -2.64 -4.23 -13.70
C GLN A 42 -3.26 -4.85 -12.46
N TYR A 43 -2.40 -5.36 -11.55
CA TYR A 43 -2.84 -5.70 -10.21
C TYR A 43 -3.48 -4.49 -9.54
N TYR A 44 -4.64 -4.73 -8.90
CA TYR A 44 -5.38 -3.69 -8.18
C TYR A 44 -5.62 -2.40 -9.00
N GLY A 45 -5.95 -2.54 -10.29
CA GLY A 45 -6.09 -1.41 -11.23
C GLY A 45 -7.33 -0.53 -11.02
N HIS A 46 -8.27 -0.93 -10.15
CA HIS A 46 -9.44 -0.12 -9.82
C HIS A 46 -9.03 1.11 -8.97
N PRO A 47 -9.35 2.36 -9.35
CA PRO A 47 -8.88 3.57 -8.64
C PRO A 47 -9.29 3.63 -7.15
N GLN A 48 -10.46 3.08 -6.81
CA GLN A 48 -10.94 3.03 -5.42
C GLN A 48 -10.38 1.83 -4.64
N ASN A 49 -9.55 0.96 -5.24
CA ASN A 49 -8.92 -0.13 -4.50
C ASN A 49 -7.86 0.46 -3.55
N HIS A 50 -7.93 0.11 -2.27
CA HIS A 50 -7.05 0.66 -1.25
C HIS A 50 -5.65 0.04 -1.26
N PHE A 51 -5.38 -1.00 -2.07
CA PHE A 51 -4.14 -1.76 -2.03
C PHE A 51 -2.88 -0.88 -2.07
N TRP A 52 -2.76 -0.04 -3.09
CA TRP A 52 -1.59 0.83 -3.26
C TRP A 52 -1.44 1.85 -2.13
N ARG A 53 -2.56 2.34 -1.59
CA ARG A 53 -2.56 3.25 -0.43
C ARG A 53 -2.14 2.54 0.86
N LEU A 54 -2.62 1.31 1.08
CA LEU A 54 -2.30 0.51 2.26
C LEU A 54 -0.83 0.12 2.26
N VAL A 55 -0.34 -0.47 1.17
CA VAL A 55 1.06 -0.91 1.10
C VAL A 55 2.00 0.30 1.05
N GLY A 56 1.61 1.40 0.40
CA GLY A 56 2.38 2.64 0.42
C GLY A 56 2.55 3.19 1.84
N ALA A 57 1.47 3.22 2.63
CA ALA A 57 1.53 3.63 4.03
C ALA A 57 2.40 2.69 4.89
N VAL A 58 2.34 1.38 4.67
CA VAL A 58 3.16 0.39 5.41
C VAL A 58 4.65 0.50 5.06
N THR A 59 4.98 0.79 3.80
CA THR A 59 6.36 0.87 3.31
C THR A 59 6.97 2.28 3.41
N GLY A 60 6.16 3.30 3.69
CA GLY A 60 6.57 4.70 3.65
C GLY A 60 6.77 5.25 2.23
N GLU A 61 6.23 4.58 1.21
CA GLU A 61 6.42 4.92 -0.20
C GLU A 61 5.15 5.54 -0.80
N PRO A 62 5.27 6.56 -1.67
CA PRO A 62 4.12 7.19 -2.33
C PRO A 62 3.58 6.34 -3.51
N LEU A 63 3.29 5.06 -3.28
CA LEU A 63 2.86 4.12 -4.33
C LEU A 63 1.67 4.63 -5.17
N PRO A 64 0.62 5.28 -4.60
CA PRO A 64 -0.50 5.79 -5.40
C PRO A 64 -0.09 6.81 -6.48
N GLU A 65 1.00 7.55 -6.26
CA GLU A 65 1.51 8.59 -7.17
C GLU A 65 2.44 8.02 -8.25
N MET A 66 2.94 6.80 -8.05
CA MET A 66 3.84 6.13 -8.99
C MET A 66 3.06 5.51 -10.16
N ASP A 67 3.69 5.46 -11.34
CA ASP A 67 3.25 4.59 -12.42
C ASP A 67 3.32 3.11 -12.01
N TYR A 68 2.60 2.26 -12.75
CA TYR A 68 2.44 0.85 -12.38
C TYR A 68 3.77 0.08 -12.32
N GLU A 69 4.67 0.28 -13.29
CA GLU A 69 5.95 -0.44 -13.30
C GLU A 69 6.82 -0.05 -12.11
N ARG A 70 6.84 1.25 -11.78
CA ARG A 70 7.56 1.76 -10.63
C ARG A 70 6.97 1.24 -9.33
N ARG A 71 5.64 1.10 -9.21
CA ARG A 71 5.01 0.43 -8.06
C ARG A 71 5.54 -0.99 -7.88
N LEU A 72 5.58 -1.79 -8.95
CA LEU A 72 6.08 -3.17 -8.88
C LEU A 72 7.56 -3.23 -8.47
N LYS A 73 8.41 -2.39 -9.05
CA LYS A 73 9.84 -2.28 -8.68
C LYS A 73 10.01 -1.90 -7.21
N THR A 74 9.22 -0.95 -6.72
CA THR A 74 9.24 -0.53 -5.31
C THR A 74 8.81 -1.66 -4.39
N LEU A 75 7.76 -2.43 -4.71
CA LEU A 75 7.39 -3.61 -3.91
C LEU A 75 8.53 -4.63 -3.81
N LEU A 76 9.19 -4.96 -4.92
CA LEU A 76 10.31 -5.90 -4.92
C LEU A 76 11.51 -5.38 -4.13
N LYS A 77 11.78 -4.06 -4.17
CA LYS A 77 12.79 -3.40 -3.31
C LYS A 77 12.49 -3.60 -1.83
N HIS A 78 11.20 -3.61 -1.47
CA HIS A 78 10.73 -3.89 -0.10
C HIS A 78 10.56 -5.39 0.21
N HIS A 79 10.92 -6.26 -0.73
CA HIS A 79 10.85 -7.73 -0.63
C HIS A 79 9.40 -8.27 -0.58
N ILE A 80 8.48 -7.52 -1.19
CA ILE A 80 7.07 -7.85 -1.29
C ILE A 80 6.78 -8.30 -2.73
N GLY A 81 6.27 -9.52 -2.88
CA GLY A 81 5.76 -10.05 -4.14
C GLY A 81 4.23 -9.99 -4.21
N LEU A 82 3.68 -10.11 -5.42
CA LEU A 82 2.23 -10.16 -5.68
C LEU A 82 1.86 -11.37 -6.53
N TRP A 83 0.72 -11.97 -6.21
CA TRP A 83 0.01 -12.84 -7.13
C TRP A 83 -1.46 -13.02 -6.72
N ASP A 84 -2.15 -13.97 -7.35
CA ASP A 84 -3.51 -14.38 -7.02
C ASP A 84 -3.57 -15.90 -6.82
N ILE A 85 -4.53 -16.37 -6.01
CA ILE A 85 -4.80 -17.80 -5.82
C ILE A 85 -5.29 -18.44 -7.11
N ILE A 86 -6.20 -17.76 -7.81
CA ILE A 86 -6.85 -18.31 -9.01
C ILE A 86 -6.08 -17.86 -10.25
N GLY A 87 -5.70 -18.82 -11.09
CA GLY A 87 -5.05 -18.58 -12.37
C GLY A 87 -6.06 -18.40 -13.50
N THR A 88 -7.14 -19.17 -13.50
CA THR A 88 -8.23 -19.05 -14.48
C THR A 88 -9.59 -19.32 -13.83
N CYS A 89 -10.63 -18.66 -14.32
CA CYS A 89 -12.02 -18.95 -13.93
C CYS A 89 -13.02 -18.41 -14.96
N ALA A 90 -14.27 -18.80 -14.87
CA ALA A 90 -15.38 -18.05 -15.44
C ALA A 90 -15.91 -17.08 -14.36
N ARG A 91 -16.14 -15.81 -14.70
CA ARG A 91 -16.70 -14.84 -13.75
C ARG A 91 -17.42 -13.69 -14.47
N GLU A 92 -18.67 -13.46 -14.09
CA GLU A 92 -19.37 -12.23 -14.45
C GLU A 92 -19.08 -11.12 -13.42
N GLY A 93 -18.76 -9.92 -13.90
CA GLY A 93 -18.41 -8.80 -13.03
C GLY A 93 -17.12 -9.03 -12.22
N SER A 94 -17.01 -8.36 -11.07
CA SER A 94 -15.79 -8.34 -10.24
C SER A 94 -15.94 -9.01 -8.87
N LEU A 95 -17.12 -9.55 -8.54
CA LEU A 95 -17.37 -10.14 -7.23
C LEU A 95 -16.83 -11.58 -7.17
N ASP A 96 -16.14 -11.91 -6.07
CA ASP A 96 -15.64 -13.27 -5.84
C ASP A 96 -16.78 -14.31 -5.78
N SER A 97 -17.97 -13.92 -5.33
CA SER A 97 -19.15 -14.79 -5.29
C SER A 97 -19.62 -15.25 -6.67
N ALA A 98 -19.24 -14.54 -7.73
CA ALA A 98 -19.57 -14.86 -9.11
C ALA A 98 -18.52 -15.77 -9.79
N ILE A 99 -17.45 -16.15 -9.09
CA ILE A 99 -16.42 -17.06 -9.64
C ILE A 99 -17.00 -18.46 -9.83
N ARG A 100 -16.75 -19.04 -11.00
CA ARG A 100 -17.10 -20.41 -11.41
C ARG A 100 -15.87 -21.09 -12.02
N ASP A 101 -15.80 -22.40 -11.87
CA ASP A 101 -14.72 -23.26 -12.36
C ASP A 101 -13.30 -22.74 -12.06
N PRO A 102 -12.98 -22.36 -10.80
CA PRO A 102 -11.69 -21.82 -10.46
C PRO A 102 -10.60 -22.88 -10.64
N ARG A 103 -9.53 -22.51 -11.36
CA ARG A 103 -8.27 -23.27 -11.37
C ARG A 103 -7.22 -22.46 -10.63
N HIS A 104 -6.66 -23.05 -9.59
CA HIS A 104 -5.62 -22.41 -8.80
C HIS A 104 -4.31 -22.32 -9.58
N ASN A 105 -3.56 -21.26 -9.30
CA ASN A 105 -2.21 -21.08 -9.80
C ASN A 105 -1.27 -22.15 -9.22
N ASP A 106 -0.32 -22.61 -10.04
CA ASP A 106 0.76 -23.49 -9.58
C ASP A 106 1.77 -22.69 -8.73
N PHE A 107 1.65 -22.86 -7.41
CA PHE A 107 2.49 -22.14 -6.45
C PHE A 107 3.99 -22.49 -6.56
N SER A 108 4.33 -23.64 -7.13
CA SER A 108 5.73 -24.01 -7.33
C SER A 108 6.48 -23.00 -8.23
N ARG A 109 5.77 -22.26 -9.08
CA ARG A 109 6.33 -21.16 -9.87
C ARG A 109 6.94 -20.07 -9.01
N VAL A 110 6.34 -19.79 -7.85
CA VAL A 110 6.87 -18.79 -6.90
C VAL A 110 8.01 -19.37 -6.09
N THR A 111 7.85 -20.55 -5.49
CA THR A 111 8.89 -21.14 -4.62
C THR A 111 10.15 -21.57 -5.39
N ARG A 112 10.07 -21.76 -6.71
CA ARG A 112 11.24 -21.90 -7.58
C ARG A 112 12.08 -20.62 -7.65
N VAL A 113 11.48 -19.44 -7.57
CA VAL A 113 12.16 -18.14 -7.72
C VAL A 113 12.44 -17.48 -6.37
N ALA A 114 11.41 -17.29 -5.55
CA ALA A 114 11.45 -16.59 -4.28
C ALA A 114 11.95 -17.50 -3.15
N LYS A 115 13.25 -17.81 -3.15
CA LYS A 115 13.87 -18.71 -2.18
C LYS A 115 13.90 -18.19 -0.74
N LYS A 116 13.69 -16.88 -0.55
CA LYS A 116 13.60 -16.24 0.77
C LYS A 116 12.17 -16.09 1.27
N LEU A 117 11.18 -16.57 0.52
CA LEU A 117 9.78 -16.47 0.89
C LEU A 117 9.55 -17.20 2.22
N ARG A 118 9.00 -16.47 3.19
CA ARG A 118 8.70 -16.99 4.52
C ARG A 118 7.28 -16.69 4.97
N ARG A 119 6.66 -15.64 4.40
CA ARG A 119 5.32 -15.19 4.77
C ARG A 119 4.40 -15.05 3.58
N VAL A 120 3.17 -15.54 3.73
CA VAL A 120 2.08 -15.40 2.75
C VAL A 120 0.92 -14.65 3.39
N CYS A 121 0.56 -13.52 2.78
CA CYS A 121 -0.53 -12.66 3.23
C CYS A 121 -1.70 -12.76 2.24
N PHE A 122 -2.89 -13.13 2.72
CA PHE A 122 -4.08 -13.28 1.88
C PHE A 122 -4.92 -12.01 1.93
N ASN A 123 -5.18 -11.40 0.78
CA ASN A 123 -6.00 -10.19 0.66
C ASN A 123 -7.49 -10.55 0.58
N GLY A 124 -8.14 -10.66 1.75
CA GLY A 124 -9.55 -10.97 1.89
C GLY A 124 -9.86 -12.45 2.12
N LYS A 125 -11.09 -12.71 2.57
CA LYS A 125 -11.54 -14.05 3.00
C LYS A 125 -11.48 -15.10 1.90
N THR A 126 -11.77 -14.73 0.65
CA THR A 126 -11.75 -15.65 -0.50
C THR A 126 -10.37 -16.26 -0.69
N ALA A 127 -9.32 -15.42 -0.75
CA ALA A 127 -7.94 -15.89 -0.81
C ALA A 127 -7.55 -16.62 0.48
N GLY A 128 -7.98 -16.11 1.63
CA GLY A 128 -7.69 -16.68 2.96
C GLY A 128 -8.20 -18.10 3.18
N ARG A 129 -9.13 -18.62 2.35
CA ARG A 129 -9.53 -20.03 2.40
C ARG A 129 -8.37 -20.99 2.15
N MET A 130 -7.32 -20.53 1.48
CA MET A 130 -6.12 -21.33 1.23
C MET A 130 -5.11 -21.28 2.38
N GLU A 131 -5.32 -20.43 3.40
CA GLU A 131 -4.38 -20.24 4.50
C GLU A 131 -3.90 -21.56 5.15
N PRO A 132 -4.78 -22.54 5.49
CA PRO A 132 -4.32 -23.78 6.12
C PRO A 132 -3.29 -24.54 5.28
N LEU A 133 -3.49 -24.62 3.97
CA LEU A 133 -2.56 -25.29 3.05
C LEU A 133 -1.17 -24.64 3.07
N PHE A 134 -1.11 -23.31 3.05
CA PHE A 134 0.16 -22.59 3.07
C PHE A 134 0.84 -22.66 4.44
N SER A 135 0.06 -22.73 5.53
CA SER A 135 0.57 -22.97 6.87
C SER A 135 1.20 -24.36 6.99
N GLU A 136 0.54 -25.39 6.45
CA GLU A 136 1.07 -26.77 6.37
C GLU A 136 2.35 -26.87 5.54
N TRP A 137 2.51 -26.02 4.52
CA TRP A 137 3.76 -25.89 3.76
C TRP A 137 4.88 -25.14 4.52
N GLY A 138 4.63 -24.72 5.75
CA GLY A 138 5.61 -24.10 6.64
C GLY A 138 5.76 -22.58 6.47
N PHE A 139 4.83 -21.91 5.79
CA PHE A 139 4.84 -20.44 5.70
C PHE A 139 4.16 -19.80 6.92
N GLU A 140 4.70 -18.67 7.37
CA GLU A 140 3.95 -17.75 8.21
C GLU A 140 2.76 -17.21 7.39
N THR A 141 1.54 -17.29 7.92
CA THR A 141 0.35 -16.88 7.18
C THR A 141 -0.40 -15.76 7.90
N VAL A 142 -1.03 -14.87 7.13
CA VAL A 142 -1.88 -13.79 7.64
C VAL A 142 -3.06 -13.58 6.70
N VAL A 143 -4.29 -13.63 7.20
CA VAL A 143 -5.48 -13.21 6.44
C VAL A 143 -5.80 -11.75 6.72
N LEU A 144 -5.68 -10.91 5.69
CA LEU A 144 -5.92 -9.47 5.75
C LEU A 144 -7.36 -9.12 5.35
N PRO A 145 -7.92 -7.99 5.86
CA PRO A 145 -9.14 -7.44 5.30
C PRO A 145 -8.93 -7.06 3.83
N SER A 146 -9.94 -7.30 3.00
CA SER A 146 -9.84 -7.04 1.56
C SER A 146 -9.57 -5.56 1.27
N SER A 147 -8.63 -5.30 0.35
CA SER A 147 -8.33 -3.96 -0.16
C SER A 147 -9.38 -3.43 -1.15
N SER A 148 -10.31 -4.28 -1.58
CA SER A 148 -11.41 -3.93 -2.47
C SER A 148 -12.32 -2.84 -1.88
N PRO A 149 -12.90 -1.94 -2.70
CA PRO A 149 -13.90 -0.98 -2.25
C PRO A 149 -15.17 -1.66 -1.68
N ALA A 150 -15.46 -2.92 -2.04
CA ALA A 150 -16.57 -3.66 -1.49
C ALA A 150 -16.42 -3.98 0.01
N ASN A 151 -15.20 -3.88 0.55
CA ASN A 151 -14.95 -4.03 1.97
C ASN A 151 -15.08 -2.67 2.68
N THR A 152 -16.16 -2.52 3.44
CA THR A 152 -16.60 -1.28 4.12
C THR A 152 -15.79 -0.88 5.35
N MET A 153 -14.78 -1.67 5.75
CA MET A 153 -13.90 -1.33 6.86
C MET A 153 -13.19 0.01 6.60
N ARG A 154 -13.14 0.87 7.61
CA ARG A 154 -12.48 2.17 7.52
C ARG A 154 -11.01 2.00 7.19
N PHE A 155 -10.44 2.98 6.49
CA PHE A 155 -9.06 2.89 6.01
C PHE A 155 -8.03 2.78 7.14
N ASP A 156 -8.21 3.51 8.23
CA ASP A 156 -7.33 3.51 9.40
C ASP A 156 -7.33 2.16 10.13
N GLU A 157 -8.51 1.56 10.31
CA GLU A 157 -8.66 0.21 10.89
C GLU A 157 -8.05 -0.85 9.97
N LYS A 158 -8.33 -0.74 8.66
CA LYS A 158 -7.76 -1.61 7.64
C LYS A 158 -6.23 -1.52 7.64
N LEU A 159 -5.67 -0.32 7.72
CA LEU A 159 -4.23 -0.08 7.74
C LEU A 159 -3.57 -0.74 8.96
N ARG A 160 -4.17 -0.63 10.16
CA ARG A 160 -3.65 -1.31 11.36
C ARG A 160 -3.47 -2.81 11.16
N LEU A 161 -4.41 -3.47 10.47
CA LEU A 161 -4.31 -4.89 10.16
C LEU A 161 -3.28 -5.18 9.06
N TRP A 162 -3.17 -4.29 8.07
CA TRP A 162 -2.20 -4.41 6.97
C TRP A 162 -0.75 -4.22 7.42
N TRP A 163 -0.48 -3.63 8.59
CA TRP A 163 0.88 -3.61 9.17
C TRP A 163 1.46 -5.01 9.41
N GLN A 164 0.62 -6.05 9.49
CA GLN A 164 1.07 -7.44 9.62
C GLN A 164 1.77 -7.98 8.36
N ILE A 165 1.80 -7.26 7.22
CA ILE A 165 2.61 -7.70 6.08
C ILE A 165 4.11 -7.59 6.36
N VAL A 166 4.53 -6.65 7.22
CA VAL A 166 5.94 -6.53 7.62
C VAL A 166 6.19 -7.35 8.89
N PRO A 167 7.30 -8.10 8.95
CA PRO A 167 7.68 -8.82 10.17
C PRO A 167 8.00 -7.85 11.32
N ALA A 168 7.73 -8.27 12.56
CA ALA A 168 7.86 -7.43 13.76
C ALA A 168 9.23 -6.74 13.94
N LYS A 169 10.33 -7.37 13.49
CA LYS A 169 11.68 -6.77 13.51
C LYS A 169 11.81 -5.46 12.69
N ARG A 170 10.91 -5.22 11.73
CA ARG A 170 10.78 -3.95 10.97
C ARG A 170 9.67 -3.03 11.50
N ALA A 171 8.70 -3.56 12.24
CA ALA A 171 7.58 -2.78 12.79
C ALA A 171 7.95 -2.03 14.08
N ALA A 172 8.93 -2.50 14.84
CA ALA A 172 9.36 -1.88 16.10
C ALA A 172 10.02 -0.49 15.95
N SER A 173 10.37 -0.08 14.73
CA SER A 173 10.92 1.25 14.42
C SER A 173 9.87 2.26 13.93
N PHE A 174 8.58 1.92 14.01
CA PHE A 174 7.49 2.71 13.42
C PHE A 174 6.76 3.59 14.45
N ASP A 175 6.54 4.86 14.07
CA ASP A 175 5.64 5.79 14.75
C ASP A 175 4.30 5.84 13.99
N PRO A 176 3.16 5.45 14.62
CA PRO A 176 1.85 5.38 13.97
C PRO A 176 1.23 6.72 13.59
N ARG A 177 1.91 7.84 13.85
CA ARG A 177 1.40 9.16 13.44
C ARG A 177 1.45 9.32 11.91
N PRO A 178 0.40 9.87 11.28
CA PRO A 178 0.44 10.20 9.87
C PRO A 178 1.60 11.17 9.61
N ASN A 179 2.41 10.87 8.59
CA ASN A 179 3.51 11.72 8.17
C ASN A 179 2.97 13.14 7.96
N PRO A 180 3.47 14.18 8.66
CA PRO A 180 2.99 15.53 8.44
C PRO A 180 3.23 15.89 6.97
N PRO A 181 2.32 16.67 6.33
CA PRO A 181 2.51 17.10 4.96
C PRO A 181 3.89 17.77 4.82
N PRO A 182 4.56 17.64 3.66
CA PRO A 182 5.86 18.26 3.45
C PRO A 182 5.75 19.74 3.79
N VAL A 183 6.55 20.17 4.77
CA VAL A 183 6.65 21.58 5.15
C VAL A 183 7.09 22.32 3.89
N ARG A 184 6.17 23.08 3.27
CA ARG A 184 6.55 24.04 2.21
C ARG A 184 7.67 24.88 2.81
N GLY A 185 8.82 24.84 2.14
CA GLY A 185 10.04 25.45 2.64
C GLY A 185 9.75 26.84 3.16
N ARG A 186 10.10 27.10 4.42
CA ARG A 186 10.27 28.48 4.87
C ARG A 186 11.30 29.08 3.93
N GLU A 187 10.86 30.02 3.12
CA GLU A 187 11.74 30.96 2.43
C GLU A 187 12.77 31.44 3.46
N ARG A 188 14.03 31.11 3.20
CA ARG A 188 15.13 31.65 3.99
C ARG A 188 15.12 33.16 3.74
N LEU A 189 14.58 33.92 4.69
CA LEU A 189 14.87 35.34 4.80
C LEU A 189 16.41 35.51 4.74
N PRO A 190 16.94 36.35 3.84
CA PRO A 190 18.37 36.54 3.74
C PRO A 190 18.92 37.11 5.05
N SER A 191 20.03 36.55 5.52
CA SER A 191 20.72 36.98 6.73
C SER A 191 21.21 38.43 6.59
N PRO A 192 21.15 39.26 7.65
CA PRO A 192 21.71 40.60 7.60
C PRO A 192 23.23 40.51 7.47
N LEU A 193 23.77 41.25 6.50
CA LEU A 193 25.20 41.43 6.29
C LEU A 193 25.86 41.94 7.58
N LYS A 194 26.96 41.31 8.00
CA LYS A 194 27.87 41.86 9.00
C LYS A 194 28.53 43.11 8.42
N GLY A 195 28.27 44.26 9.05
CA GLY A 195 29.05 45.48 8.90
C GLY A 195 29.54 45.89 10.28
N GLU A 196 30.86 45.97 10.43
CA GLU A 196 31.55 46.45 11.63
C GLU A 196 31.48 47.98 11.72
N GLY A 197 31.48 48.54 12.94
CA GLY A 197 31.72 49.98 13.15
C GLY A 197 31.16 50.61 14.43
N GLN A 198 31.98 50.59 15.49
CA GLN A 198 32.30 51.67 16.44
C GLN A 198 31.23 52.36 17.33
N ASP A 199 31.54 52.26 18.64
CA ASP A 199 31.65 53.31 19.66
C ASP A 199 30.43 54.14 20.10
N GLY A 200 30.13 54.06 21.40
CA GLY A 200 29.30 55.04 22.11
C GLY A 200 28.70 54.51 23.41
N GLY A 201 29.37 54.78 24.53
CA GLY A 201 28.99 54.34 25.87
C GLY A 201 27.58 54.76 26.32
N TRP A 202 27.00 53.96 27.20
CA TRP A 202 25.75 54.26 27.89
C TRP A 202 25.99 54.44 29.40
N ASP A 203 25.68 55.65 29.87
CA ASP A 203 25.73 56.10 31.26
C ASP A 203 24.40 55.77 31.95
N ALA A 204 24.48 54.97 33.02
CA ALA A 204 23.37 54.54 33.84
C ALA A 204 23.11 55.53 34.99
N SER A 205 22.63 56.75 34.70
CA SER A 205 22.20 57.66 35.77
C SER A 205 21.33 58.87 35.33
N ARG A 206 20.12 58.64 34.78
CA ARG A 206 19.01 59.63 34.79
C ARG A 206 17.66 58.89 34.90
N LEU A 207 17.10 58.70 36.10
CA LEU A 207 16.03 59.53 36.72
C LEU A 207 14.87 59.81 35.77
N SER A 208 13.57 59.60 36.05
CA SER A 208 12.81 59.15 37.23
C SER A 208 11.30 59.00 36.82
N PRO A 209 10.37 58.56 37.69
CA PRO A 209 9.12 57.87 37.33
C PRO A 209 7.84 58.73 37.37
N LEU A 210 6.71 58.18 36.87
CA LEU A 210 5.26 58.46 37.11
C LEU A 210 4.49 58.23 35.78
N ALA A 211 3.33 57.60 35.65
CA ALA A 211 2.26 57.23 36.57
C ALA A 211 1.41 56.07 35.98
N SER A 212 0.74 55.32 36.87
CA SER A 212 -0.41 54.44 36.57
C SER A 212 -1.72 55.27 36.42
N PRO A 213 -2.92 54.66 36.38
CA PRO A 213 -3.56 53.95 35.27
C PRO A 213 -4.96 54.55 34.94
N GLN A 214 -5.55 54.22 33.79
CA GLN A 214 -7.02 54.30 33.67
C GLN A 214 -7.62 53.10 32.92
N LYS A 215 -8.60 52.50 33.60
CA LYS A 215 -9.59 51.55 33.11
C LYS A 215 -10.63 52.28 32.26
N CYS A 216 -11.11 51.62 31.21
CA CYS A 216 -12.53 51.48 30.86
C CYS A 216 -12.71 50.10 30.24
#